data_AF-A0A2L2YPB8-F1
#
_entry.id   AF-A0A2L2YPB8-F1
#
_cell.length_a   1.000
_cell.length_b   1.000
_cell.length_c   1.000
_cell.angle_alpha   90.00
_cell.angle_beta   90.00
_cell.angle_gamma   90.00
#
_symmetry.space_group_name_H-M   'P 1'
#
loop_
_entity.id
_entity.type
_entity.pdbx_description
1 polymer ?
#
loop_
_entity_poly.entity_id
_entity_poly.type
_entity_poly.pdbx_seq_one_letter_code
_entity_poly.pdbx_strand_id
1 'polypeptide(L)'
;KNPNIIGEAEPYQHSAALRSEPTLRFYRNLDLDACMWEFTSYYDVSELDSECGGTITTDGQVMNLVQSYVSIRVPLYVSYIFHSPVAMGGWQHNDLSSQLRLTFVYDTAILWQQGIGAPEESVLQGYLYPTRMTIGHDGKLLVNFRTEPRFRGQFVLNHPDSGFQSMIMSPAHPDLSFTLQLLRTEPTFSQPQQEWQFVSDYAVKDYSGLYNVKLIPCTVTEEMQYSYPPQCNPRDPVDFDLHVRFQQVSDPVPTEYSLNTHLHLMRKRDLWLSNGSMGFGEDSDASFVPGDTVYGRVMMDPSQDLGSSFFVNVEKCFICTGVDGYIPKYDPENNEYGCVTDSENLLYAFKIIDKGAPRSVATEFRNIPFNALLARDDTEKEVESLLKQPNSDGFRFDSAPLFQVSYGRQWFVHCIYTVRSKENAARGIGKRSVSDQELSTRSKRSSVISKDLDIGVNGKGTNMNRLVLDYGIKTKVIKKSAVLERRPDVLETNKNA
;
A
#
# COMPACT_ATOMS: atom_id res chain seq x y z
N LYS A 1 21.31 -56.54 4.48
CA LYS A 1 20.67 -57.41 5.50
C LYS A 1 20.18 -56.51 6.63
N ASN A 2 18.96 -56.70 7.15
CA ASN A 2 18.47 -55.91 8.29
C ASN A 2 19.38 -56.17 9.52
N PRO A 3 19.89 -55.14 10.21
CA PRO A 3 20.81 -55.29 11.33
C PRO A 3 20.22 -56.03 12.54
N ASN A 4 18.89 -56.15 12.62
CA ASN A 4 18.20 -56.84 13.71
C ASN A 4 18.07 -58.36 13.52
N ILE A 5 18.50 -58.91 12.38
CA ILE A 5 18.41 -60.36 12.06
C ILE A 5 19.73 -61.05 12.37
N ILE A 6 19.73 -61.94 13.37
CA ILE A 6 20.91 -62.67 13.84
C ILE A 6 20.91 -64.05 13.18
N GLY A 7 21.81 -64.27 12.22
CA GLY A 7 21.92 -65.53 11.43
C GLY A 7 22.88 -65.35 10.24
N GLU A 8 23.50 -66.39 9.71
CA GLU A 8 24.35 -66.27 8.50
C GLU A 8 23.51 -66.22 7.22
N ALA A 9 23.95 -65.47 6.21
CA ALA A 9 23.23 -65.38 4.95
C ALA A 9 23.56 -66.58 4.06
N GLU A 10 22.53 -67.25 3.54
CA GLU A 10 22.67 -68.40 2.64
C GLU A 10 23.30 -67.99 1.30
N PRO A 11 24.00 -68.92 0.60
CA PRO A 11 24.62 -68.64 -0.68
C PRO A 11 23.64 -67.99 -1.66
N TYR A 12 24.09 -66.91 -2.28
CA TYR A 12 23.33 -66.11 -3.23
C TYR A 12 22.09 -65.41 -2.68
N GLN A 13 21.70 -65.53 -1.40
CA GLN A 13 20.44 -65.01 -0.83
C GLN A 13 20.14 -63.54 -1.20
N HIS A 14 21.18 -62.71 -1.29
CA HIS A 14 21.09 -61.30 -1.66
C HIS A 14 21.72 -60.95 -3.02
N SER A 15 21.92 -61.93 -3.90
CA SER A 15 22.51 -61.72 -5.22
C SER A 15 21.54 -60.98 -6.14
N ALA A 16 21.89 -59.74 -6.50
CA ALA A 16 21.15 -58.93 -7.46
C ALA A 16 21.27 -59.44 -8.91
N ALA A 17 22.23 -60.31 -9.20
CA ALA A 17 22.35 -60.95 -10.52
C ALA A 17 21.32 -62.07 -10.73
N LEU A 18 20.74 -62.62 -9.65
CA LEU A 18 19.83 -63.76 -9.70
C LEU A 18 18.39 -63.44 -9.26
N ARG A 19 18.16 -62.28 -8.62
CA ARG A 19 16.86 -61.90 -8.05
C ARG A 19 16.50 -60.45 -8.38
N SER A 20 15.20 -60.20 -8.54
CA SER A 20 14.66 -58.85 -8.76
C SER A 20 14.60 -58.05 -7.46
N GLU A 21 14.50 -56.72 -7.60
CA GLU A 21 14.50 -55.80 -6.44
C GLU A 21 13.39 -56.08 -5.40
N PRO A 22 12.14 -56.39 -5.77
CA PRO A 22 11.09 -56.74 -4.79
C PRO A 22 11.43 -58.01 -4.00
N THR A 23 11.99 -59.02 -4.68
CA THR A 23 12.44 -60.25 -4.05
C THR A 23 13.61 -59.98 -3.11
N LEU A 24 14.58 -59.17 -3.50
CA LEU A 24 15.68 -58.79 -2.62
C LEU A 24 15.19 -58.02 -1.38
N ARG A 25 14.19 -57.14 -1.53
CA ARG A 25 13.55 -56.42 -0.41
C ARG A 25 12.89 -57.39 0.58
N PHE A 26 12.20 -58.41 0.09
CA PHE A 26 11.62 -59.47 0.93
C PHE A 26 12.71 -60.25 1.69
N TYR A 27 13.71 -60.76 0.97
CA TYR A 27 14.77 -61.58 1.55
C TYR A 27 15.67 -60.83 2.54
N ARG A 28 15.75 -59.49 2.44
CA ARG A 28 16.50 -58.65 3.39
C ARG A 28 15.92 -58.66 4.81
N ASN A 29 14.63 -58.99 4.94
CA ASN A 29 13.87 -58.99 6.20
C ASN A 29 13.46 -60.41 6.64
N LEU A 30 13.88 -61.45 5.93
CA LEU A 30 13.57 -62.84 6.25
C LEU A 30 14.61 -63.40 7.24
N ASP A 31 14.14 -63.90 8.39
CA ASP A 31 14.97 -64.49 9.45
C ASP A 31 14.81 -66.01 9.52
N LEU A 32 15.63 -66.77 8.80
CA LEU A 32 15.46 -68.22 8.64
C LEU A 32 15.52 -69.01 9.96
N ASP A 33 16.04 -68.42 11.03
CA ASP A 33 16.15 -69.04 12.36
C ASP A 33 14.89 -68.82 13.22
N ALA A 34 13.99 -67.93 12.80
CA ALA A 34 12.73 -67.61 13.47
C ALA A 34 11.51 -68.16 12.72
N CYS A 35 10.56 -68.77 13.44
CA CYS A 35 9.30 -69.25 12.85
C CYS A 35 8.26 -68.13 12.59
N MET A 36 8.48 -66.93 13.13
CA MET A 36 7.63 -65.77 12.91
C MET A 36 8.46 -64.60 12.42
N TRP A 37 8.00 -63.97 11.35
CA TRP A 37 8.64 -62.80 10.74
C TRP A 37 7.70 -61.61 10.82
N GLU A 38 8.22 -60.50 11.33
CA GLU A 38 7.50 -59.24 11.35
C GLU A 38 8.01 -58.33 10.23
N PHE A 39 7.09 -57.92 9.36
CA PHE A 39 7.37 -56.94 8.33
C PHE A 39 6.66 -55.64 8.69
N THR A 40 7.42 -54.61 9.03
CA THR A 40 6.88 -53.26 9.22
C THR A 40 7.01 -52.48 7.92
N SER A 41 5.90 -51.94 7.44
CA SER A 41 5.89 -50.96 6.35
C SER A 41 5.02 -49.79 6.75
N TYR A 42 5.42 -48.60 6.31
CA TYR A 42 4.66 -47.37 6.48
C TYR A 42 3.96 -47.09 5.17
N TYR A 43 2.70 -46.68 5.26
CA TYR A 43 1.86 -46.37 4.11
C TYR A 43 1.17 -45.03 4.35
N ASP A 44 1.12 -44.21 3.31
CA ASP A 44 0.33 -42.99 3.33
C ASP A 44 -1.16 -43.31 3.08
N VAL A 45 -2.05 -42.44 3.55
CA VAL A 45 -3.50 -42.64 3.40
C VAL A 45 -3.93 -42.70 1.92
N SER A 46 -3.23 -41.94 1.06
CA SER A 46 -3.38 -41.99 -0.41
C SER A 46 -2.92 -43.32 -1.01
N GLU A 47 -1.84 -43.92 -0.52
CA GLU A 47 -1.36 -45.25 -0.94
C GLU A 47 -2.31 -46.35 -0.49
N LEU A 48 -2.90 -46.20 0.70
CA LEU A 48 -3.92 -47.12 1.20
C LEU A 48 -5.18 -47.12 0.30
N ASP A 49 -5.56 -45.98 -0.27
CA ASP A 49 -6.70 -45.85 -1.18
C ASP A 49 -6.35 -46.33 -2.60
N SER A 50 -5.25 -45.84 -3.17
CA SER A 50 -4.88 -46.05 -4.57
C SER A 50 -4.18 -47.38 -4.86
N GLU A 51 -3.36 -47.89 -3.94
CA GLU A 51 -2.56 -49.10 -4.16
C GLU A 51 -3.07 -50.30 -3.37
N CYS A 52 -3.57 -50.09 -2.14
CA CYS A 52 -4.05 -51.18 -1.27
C CYS A 52 -5.55 -51.49 -1.43
N GLY A 53 -6.26 -50.79 -2.33
CA GLY A 53 -7.69 -50.99 -2.58
C GLY A 53 -8.58 -50.52 -1.42
N GLY A 54 -8.10 -49.56 -0.63
CA GLY A 54 -8.87 -48.91 0.42
C GLY A 54 -10.08 -48.17 -0.15
N THR A 55 -11.09 -47.97 0.70
CA THR A 55 -12.28 -47.19 0.34
C THR A 55 -12.57 -46.15 1.39
N ILE A 56 -12.73 -44.90 0.95
CA ILE A 56 -12.98 -43.76 1.84
C ILE A 56 -14.48 -43.53 2.00
N THR A 57 -14.89 -43.44 3.26
CA THR A 57 -16.27 -43.18 3.68
C THR A 57 -16.32 -42.00 4.62
N THR A 58 -17.17 -41.03 4.29
CA THR A 58 -17.45 -39.85 5.10
C THR A 58 -18.74 -40.10 5.85
N ASP A 59 -18.64 -40.53 7.11
CA ASP A 59 -19.83 -40.64 7.95
C ASP A 59 -20.38 -39.22 8.16
N GLY A 60 -21.62 -38.99 7.72
CA GLY A 60 -22.19 -37.68 7.41
C GLY A 60 -21.82 -36.52 8.34
N GLN A 61 -21.52 -35.37 7.75
CA GLN A 61 -21.24 -34.12 8.45
C GLN A 61 -22.40 -33.78 9.40
N VAL A 62 -22.13 -33.78 10.70
CA VAL A 62 -23.03 -33.16 11.68
C VAL A 62 -22.86 -31.65 11.55
N MET A 63 -23.92 -30.93 11.15
CA MET A 63 -23.87 -29.47 11.10
C MET A 63 -23.44 -28.90 12.46
N ASN A 64 -22.48 -27.97 12.44
CA ASN A 64 -21.93 -27.20 13.57
C ASN A 64 -20.82 -27.81 14.44
N LEU A 65 -19.98 -28.72 13.95
CA LEU A 65 -18.67 -28.94 14.58
C LEU A 65 -17.51 -28.50 13.68
N VAL A 66 -16.55 -27.82 14.31
CA VAL A 66 -15.21 -27.46 13.80
C VAL A 66 -14.36 -28.73 13.61
N GLN A 67 -14.98 -29.91 13.38
CA GLN A 67 -14.30 -31.21 13.28
C GLN A 67 -14.99 -32.08 12.23
N SER A 68 -14.22 -32.58 11.27
CA SER A 68 -14.58 -33.48 10.18
C SER A 68 -13.97 -34.86 10.43
N TYR A 69 -14.76 -35.91 10.18
CA TYR A 69 -14.35 -37.30 10.35
C TYR A 69 -14.17 -37.94 9.00
N VAL A 70 -13.08 -38.69 8.81
CA VAL A 70 -12.92 -39.52 7.63
C VAL A 70 -12.54 -40.94 8.02
N SER A 71 -13.29 -41.91 7.49
CA SER A 71 -13.05 -43.33 7.74
C SER A 71 -12.58 -44.01 6.45
N ILE A 72 -11.41 -44.65 6.49
CA ILE A 72 -10.94 -45.51 5.41
C ILE A 72 -11.11 -46.98 5.79
N ARG A 73 -11.57 -47.80 4.84
CA ARG A 73 -11.67 -49.26 4.97
C ARG A 73 -10.69 -49.92 4.03
N VAL A 74 -9.65 -50.54 4.58
CA VAL A 74 -8.61 -51.22 3.82
C VAL A 74 -8.85 -52.74 3.88
N PRO A 75 -8.96 -53.43 2.73
CA PRO A 75 -9.08 -54.88 2.72
C PRO A 75 -7.74 -55.53 3.12
N LEU A 76 -7.78 -56.39 4.14
CA LEU A 76 -6.66 -57.21 4.57
C LEU A 76 -6.88 -58.64 4.09
N TYR A 77 -5.89 -59.19 3.40
CA TYR A 77 -5.88 -60.58 2.95
C TYR A 77 -4.88 -61.37 3.78
N VAL A 78 -5.34 -62.48 4.35
CA VAL A 78 -4.52 -63.39 5.14
C VAL A 78 -4.60 -64.77 4.50
N SER A 79 -3.48 -65.23 3.95
CA SER A 79 -3.35 -66.56 3.36
C SER A 79 -2.64 -67.49 4.32
N TYR A 80 -3.35 -68.51 4.78
CA TYR A 80 -2.76 -69.61 5.55
C TYR A 80 -2.31 -70.70 4.60
N ILE A 81 -1.00 -70.81 4.38
CA ILE A 81 -0.41 -71.84 3.54
C ILE A 81 0.18 -72.91 4.45
N PHE A 82 -0.24 -74.16 4.29
CA PHE A 82 0.27 -75.27 5.08
C PHE A 82 0.43 -76.52 4.23
N HIS A 83 1.41 -77.34 4.60
CA HIS A 83 1.67 -78.59 3.92
C HIS A 83 0.81 -79.72 4.54
N SER A 84 -0.04 -80.34 3.72
CA SER A 84 -0.86 -81.50 4.10
C SER A 84 -0.33 -82.75 3.39
N PRO A 85 0.29 -83.70 4.12
CA PRO A 85 0.87 -84.91 3.53
C PRO A 85 -0.17 -85.88 2.96
N VAL A 86 -1.47 -85.61 3.14
CA VAL A 86 -2.58 -86.47 2.71
C VAL A 86 -3.23 -85.97 1.40
N ALA A 87 -2.90 -84.76 0.93
CA ALA A 87 -3.45 -84.17 -0.29
C ALA A 87 -2.48 -84.34 -1.48
N MET A 88 -2.97 -84.77 -2.66
CA MET A 88 -2.14 -84.82 -3.87
C MET A 88 -1.68 -83.42 -4.26
N GLY A 89 -0.38 -83.16 -4.17
CA GLY A 89 0.23 -81.83 -4.39
C GLY A 89 0.84 -81.20 -3.14
N GLY A 90 0.65 -81.79 -1.95
CA GLY A 90 1.39 -81.51 -0.72
C GLY A 90 1.08 -80.17 -0.04
N TRP A 91 0.88 -79.08 -0.79
CA TRP A 91 0.60 -77.75 -0.25
C TRP A 91 -0.87 -77.37 -0.41
N GLN A 92 -1.48 -76.92 0.67
CA GLN A 92 -2.83 -76.35 0.68
C GLN A 92 -2.77 -74.90 1.18
N HIS A 93 -3.74 -74.08 0.76
CA HIS A 93 -3.89 -72.73 1.26
C HIS A 93 -5.35 -72.40 1.57
N ASN A 94 -5.56 -71.48 2.51
CA ASN A 94 -6.86 -70.89 2.81
C ASN A 94 -6.69 -69.38 2.91
N ASP A 95 -7.42 -68.65 2.07
CA ASP A 95 -7.34 -67.19 1.99
C ASP A 95 -8.55 -66.57 2.69
N LEU A 96 -8.28 -65.74 3.68
CA LEU A 96 -9.27 -64.98 4.42
C LEU A 96 -9.18 -63.51 4.02
N SER A 97 -10.32 -62.86 3.86
CA SER A 97 -10.40 -61.42 3.65
C SER A 97 -11.13 -60.77 4.82
N SER A 98 -10.52 -59.73 5.38
CA SER A 98 -11.09 -58.90 6.44
C SER A 98 -10.99 -57.43 6.02
N GLN A 99 -11.69 -56.53 6.71
CA GLN A 99 -11.60 -55.09 6.47
C GLN A 99 -11.07 -54.39 7.72
N LEU A 100 -9.93 -53.72 7.58
CA LEU A 100 -9.40 -52.82 8.59
C LEU A 100 -10.07 -51.46 8.44
N ARG A 101 -10.83 -51.04 9.47
CA ARG A 101 -11.44 -49.72 9.52
C ARG A 101 -10.59 -48.78 10.35
N LEU A 102 -10.10 -47.71 9.72
CA LEU A 102 -9.35 -46.63 10.38
C LEU A 102 -10.17 -45.35 10.30
N THR A 103 -10.32 -44.64 11.42
CA THR A 103 -11.08 -43.38 11.49
C THR A 103 -10.18 -42.27 11.99
N PHE A 104 -10.11 -41.19 11.22
CA PHE A 104 -9.30 -40.01 11.49
C PHE A 104 -10.22 -38.81 11.75
N VAL A 105 -9.86 -37.97 12.73
CA VAL A 105 -10.59 -36.77 13.13
C VAL A 105 -9.74 -35.55 12.81
N TYR A 106 -10.28 -34.57 12.08
CA TYR A 106 -9.57 -33.36 11.65
C TYR A 106 -10.40 -32.10 11.91
N ASP A 107 -9.81 -30.98 12.31
CA ASP A 107 -10.56 -29.75 12.62
C ASP A 107 -11.04 -28.96 11.37
N THR A 108 -10.71 -29.43 10.17
CA THR A 108 -11.13 -28.80 8.90
C THR A 108 -11.09 -29.82 7.76
N ALA A 109 -12.22 -30.18 7.13
CA ALA A 109 -12.14 -30.82 5.81
C ALA A 109 -13.42 -30.75 4.97
N ILE A 110 -13.24 -30.34 3.72
CA ILE A 110 -14.11 -30.67 2.57
C ILE A 110 -13.32 -31.69 1.73
N LEU A 111 -13.96 -32.79 1.30
CA LEU A 111 -13.31 -33.87 0.54
C LEU A 111 -13.26 -33.62 -0.97
N TRP A 112 -12.15 -34.05 -1.59
CA TRP A 112 -11.96 -34.17 -3.04
C TRP A 112 -12.02 -35.64 -3.50
N GLN A 113 -12.20 -35.88 -4.80
CA GLN A 113 -12.47 -37.19 -5.39
C GLN A 113 -11.28 -38.19 -5.39
N GLN A 114 -10.11 -37.84 -4.84
CA GLN A 114 -8.87 -38.65 -4.92
C GLN A 114 -8.15 -38.78 -3.57
N GLY A 115 -8.90 -38.90 -2.48
CA GLY A 115 -8.35 -39.31 -1.20
C GLY A 115 -8.19 -38.21 -0.16
N ILE A 116 -7.74 -38.62 1.02
CA ILE A 116 -7.36 -37.72 2.12
C ILE A 116 -5.85 -37.55 2.04
N GLY A 117 -5.40 -36.53 1.33
CA GLY A 117 -4.04 -36.04 1.45
C GLY A 117 -3.91 -35.17 2.69
N ALA A 118 -2.80 -35.26 3.41
CA ALA A 118 -2.23 -34.03 3.95
C ALA A 118 -2.00 -33.08 2.76
N PRO A 119 -2.18 -31.75 2.90
CA PRO A 119 -2.02 -30.86 1.77
C PRO A 119 -0.67 -31.14 1.10
N GLU A 120 -0.65 -31.26 -0.23
CA GLU A 120 0.61 -31.08 -0.94
C GLU A 120 1.19 -29.77 -0.45
N GLU A 121 2.44 -29.87 0.02
CA GLU A 121 3.14 -28.83 0.74
C GLU A 121 2.53 -28.55 2.12
N SER A 122 3.32 -28.77 3.18
CA SER A 122 3.38 -27.71 4.17
C SER A 122 3.82 -26.48 3.38
N VAL A 123 2.88 -25.72 2.81
CA VAL A 123 3.16 -24.51 2.04
C VAL A 123 4.18 -23.79 2.89
N LEU A 124 5.40 -23.63 2.38
CA LEU A 124 6.49 -23.08 3.17
C LEU A 124 6.10 -21.65 3.50
N GLN A 125 5.47 -21.48 4.65
CA GLN A 125 4.82 -20.24 4.98
C GLN A 125 5.89 -19.23 5.39
N GLY A 126 5.61 -17.98 5.10
CA GLY A 126 6.32 -16.86 5.65
C GLY A 126 5.33 -15.74 5.89
N TYR A 127 5.78 -14.71 6.58
CA TYR A 127 5.08 -13.44 6.55
C TYR A 127 5.87 -12.45 5.74
N LEU A 128 5.13 -11.59 5.04
CA LEU A 128 5.67 -10.44 4.35
C LEU A 128 5.01 -9.19 4.93
N TYR A 129 5.82 -8.27 5.42
CA TYR A 129 5.38 -7.02 6.02
C TYR A 129 5.97 -5.85 5.22
N PRO A 130 5.17 -5.02 4.54
CA PRO A 130 5.69 -3.81 3.93
C PRO A 130 6.21 -2.87 5.02
N THR A 131 7.40 -2.31 4.83
CA THR A 131 8.04 -1.40 5.80
C THR A 131 8.06 0.03 5.30
N ARG A 132 8.27 0.23 3.99
CA ARG A 132 8.27 1.55 3.36
C ARG A 132 7.86 1.44 1.90
N MET A 133 7.01 2.33 1.44
CA MET A 133 6.68 2.49 0.01
C MET A 133 6.88 3.95 -0.35
N THR A 134 7.63 4.21 -1.40
CA THR A 134 7.96 5.56 -1.87
C THR A 134 8.04 5.60 -3.38
N ILE A 135 7.80 6.76 -3.97
CA ILE A 135 8.15 7.01 -5.36
C ILE A 135 9.53 7.68 -5.36
N GLY A 136 10.47 7.11 -6.11
CA GLY A 136 11.80 7.68 -6.32
C GLY A 136 11.74 9.02 -7.05
N HIS A 137 12.83 9.78 -6.99
CA HIS A 137 12.96 11.05 -7.72
C HIS A 137 12.78 10.91 -9.23
N ASP A 138 13.02 9.72 -9.77
CA ASP A 138 12.82 9.31 -11.16
C ASP A 138 11.39 8.84 -11.47
N GLY A 139 10.47 8.96 -10.51
CA GLY A 139 9.06 8.59 -10.66
C GLY A 139 8.79 7.10 -10.52
N LYS A 140 9.81 6.28 -10.21
CA LYS A 140 9.69 4.82 -10.08
C LYS A 140 9.19 4.43 -8.70
N LEU A 141 8.37 3.39 -8.62
CA LEU A 141 7.93 2.83 -7.34
C LEU A 141 9.10 2.09 -6.68
N LEU A 142 9.38 2.42 -5.43
CA LEU A 142 10.33 1.73 -4.55
C LEU A 142 9.59 1.22 -3.32
N VAL A 143 9.66 -0.09 -3.10
CA VAL A 143 9.02 -0.76 -1.96
C VAL A 143 10.05 -1.53 -1.18
N ASN A 144 10.18 -1.21 0.10
CA ASN A 144 10.90 -2.00 1.08
C ASN A 144 9.92 -2.84 1.88
N PHE A 145 10.28 -4.09 2.11
CA PHE A 145 9.48 -5.01 2.89
C PHE A 145 10.38 -5.96 3.67
N ARG A 146 9.77 -6.58 4.68
CA ARG A 146 10.42 -7.50 5.60
C ARG A 146 9.77 -8.86 5.47
N THR A 147 10.57 -9.92 5.47
CA THR A 147 10.05 -11.29 5.49
C THR A 147 10.49 -12.05 6.72
N GLU A 148 9.61 -12.93 7.20
CA GLU A 148 9.86 -13.85 8.31
C GLU A 148 9.47 -15.27 7.85
N PRO A 149 10.45 -16.13 7.49
CA PRO A 149 10.15 -17.50 7.09
C PRO A 149 9.68 -18.30 8.30
N ARG A 150 8.61 -19.10 8.14
CA ARG A 150 8.11 -20.05 9.15
C ARG A 150 8.71 -21.44 9.00
N PHE A 151 9.90 -21.50 8.40
CA PHE A 151 10.68 -22.71 8.21
C PHE A 151 12.14 -22.47 8.61
N ARG A 152 12.89 -23.55 8.79
CA ARG A 152 14.32 -23.46 9.08
C ARG A 152 15.09 -23.26 7.77
N GLY A 153 15.62 -22.06 7.57
CA GLY A 153 16.20 -21.61 6.31
C GLY A 153 15.94 -20.12 6.08
N GLN A 154 15.96 -19.71 4.82
CA GLN A 154 15.71 -18.32 4.43
C GLN A 154 15.19 -18.24 2.99
N PHE A 155 14.59 -17.12 2.61
CA PHE A 155 14.27 -16.83 1.22
C PHE A 155 15.52 -16.35 0.47
N VAL A 156 15.64 -16.72 -0.80
CA VAL A 156 16.80 -16.37 -1.65
C VAL A 156 16.35 -15.72 -2.96
N LEU A 157 17.18 -14.84 -3.52
CA LEU A 157 16.91 -14.19 -4.81
C LEU A 157 16.95 -15.19 -5.98
N ASN A 158 17.98 -16.02 -6.00
CA ASN A 158 18.24 -17.02 -7.03
C ASN A 158 18.98 -18.20 -6.39
N HIS A 159 18.71 -19.42 -6.84
CA HIS A 159 19.44 -20.61 -6.48
C HIS A 159 19.71 -21.45 -7.75
N PRO A 160 20.95 -21.90 -8.02
CA PRO A 160 21.28 -22.63 -9.26
C PRO A 160 20.37 -23.84 -9.52
N ASP A 161 20.00 -24.55 -8.46
CA ASP A 161 19.21 -25.78 -8.54
C ASP A 161 17.69 -25.56 -8.55
N SER A 162 17.17 -24.34 -8.40
CA SER A 162 15.72 -24.11 -8.38
C SER A 162 15.12 -23.99 -9.79
N GLY A 163 15.89 -23.55 -10.79
CA GLY A 163 15.38 -23.18 -12.12
C GLY A 163 14.44 -21.96 -12.12
N PHE A 164 14.22 -21.32 -10.97
CA PHE A 164 13.37 -20.15 -10.78
C PHE A 164 14.18 -18.95 -10.26
N GLN A 165 13.64 -17.76 -10.44
CA GLN A 165 14.15 -16.53 -9.83
C GLN A 165 13.03 -15.86 -9.03
N SER A 166 13.35 -15.42 -7.81
CA SER A 166 12.40 -14.63 -7.02
C SER A 166 12.07 -13.33 -7.74
N MET A 167 10.78 -13.01 -7.84
CA MET A 167 10.28 -11.98 -8.74
C MET A 167 9.00 -11.32 -8.23
N ILE A 168 8.67 -10.15 -8.78
CA ILE A 168 7.43 -9.43 -8.51
C ILE A 168 6.63 -9.37 -9.81
N MET A 169 5.34 -9.61 -9.71
CA MET A 169 4.39 -9.39 -10.80
C MET A 169 3.24 -8.53 -10.32
N SER A 170 2.65 -7.75 -11.22
CA SER A 170 1.38 -7.07 -10.95
C SER A 170 0.36 -7.44 -12.02
N PRO A 171 -0.73 -8.16 -11.68
CA PRO A 171 -1.81 -8.43 -12.63
C PRO A 171 -2.50 -7.16 -13.14
N ALA A 172 -2.47 -6.08 -12.35
CA ALA A 172 -3.04 -4.79 -12.71
C ALA A 172 -2.15 -4.01 -13.71
N HIS A 173 -0.84 -4.28 -13.72
CA HIS A 173 0.16 -3.60 -14.56
C HIS A 173 1.07 -4.63 -15.26
N PRO A 174 0.56 -5.38 -16.26
CA PRO A 174 1.31 -6.47 -16.90
C PRO A 174 2.56 -6.00 -17.67
N ASP A 175 2.58 -4.73 -18.10
CA ASP A 175 3.69 -4.14 -18.85
C ASP A 175 4.82 -3.64 -17.94
N LEU A 176 4.64 -3.68 -16.61
CA LEU A 176 5.59 -3.16 -15.64
C LEU A 176 6.49 -4.29 -15.11
N SER A 177 7.79 -4.13 -15.26
CA SER A 177 8.80 -5.02 -14.68
C SER A 177 9.43 -4.42 -13.42
N PHE A 178 10.00 -5.29 -12.58
CA PHE A 178 10.57 -4.90 -11.29
C PHE A 178 11.92 -5.57 -11.05
N THR A 179 12.82 -4.81 -10.44
CA THR A 179 14.10 -5.30 -9.95
C THR A 179 14.00 -5.58 -8.46
N LEU A 180 14.12 -6.85 -8.05
CA LEU A 180 14.13 -7.29 -6.65
C LEU A 180 15.55 -7.43 -6.09
N GLN A 181 15.76 -6.99 -4.86
CA GLN A 181 17.03 -7.09 -4.14
C GLN A 181 16.80 -7.51 -2.68
N LEU A 182 17.71 -8.34 -2.17
CA LEU A 182 17.82 -8.69 -0.76
C LEU A 182 18.87 -7.78 -0.13
N LEU A 183 18.45 -6.90 0.78
CA LEU A 183 19.32 -5.90 1.40
C LEU A 183 20.08 -6.47 2.59
N ARG A 184 19.38 -7.24 3.44
CA ARG A 184 19.93 -7.75 4.69
C ARG A 184 19.23 -9.04 5.13
N THR A 185 19.96 -9.93 5.77
CA THR A 185 19.42 -11.13 6.44
C THR A 185 20.10 -11.29 7.79
N GLU A 186 19.32 -11.62 8.82
CA GLU A 186 19.87 -11.96 10.13
C GLU A 186 20.71 -13.25 10.06
N PRO A 187 21.83 -13.34 10.81
CA PRO A 187 22.76 -14.46 10.74
C PRO A 187 22.25 -15.71 11.48
N THR A 188 21.08 -16.22 11.10
CA THR A 188 20.43 -17.40 11.67
C THR A 188 19.60 -18.14 10.62
N PHE A 189 19.44 -19.46 10.77
CA PHE A 189 18.46 -20.23 9.98
C PHE A 189 17.17 -20.48 10.74
N SER A 190 17.07 -20.06 12.00
CA SER A 190 15.85 -20.19 12.80
C SER A 190 14.96 -18.97 12.62
N GLN A 191 14.19 -18.94 11.53
CA GLN A 191 13.26 -17.86 11.19
C GLN A 191 13.92 -16.47 11.11
N PRO A 192 14.99 -16.28 10.30
CA PRO A 192 15.68 -15.00 10.20
C PRO A 192 14.77 -13.90 9.67
N GLN A 193 14.86 -12.72 10.27
CA GLN A 193 14.27 -11.53 9.67
C GLN A 193 15.09 -11.11 8.44
N GLN A 194 14.44 -10.90 7.29
CA GLN A 194 15.10 -10.46 6.05
C GLN A 194 14.50 -9.16 5.54
N GLU A 195 15.35 -8.23 5.11
CA GLU A 195 14.95 -6.95 4.52
C GLU A 195 15.18 -6.99 3.01
N TRP A 196 14.14 -6.62 2.28
CA TRP A 196 14.09 -6.67 0.83
C TRP A 196 13.66 -5.33 0.27
N GLN A 197 14.00 -5.12 -1.00
CA GLN A 197 13.59 -3.96 -1.76
C GLN A 197 13.25 -4.38 -3.19
N PHE A 198 12.16 -3.88 -3.73
CA PHE A 198 11.95 -3.89 -5.18
C PHE A 198 11.71 -2.49 -5.73
N VAL A 199 12.17 -2.27 -6.96
CA VAL A 199 11.99 -1.02 -7.69
C VAL A 199 11.36 -1.33 -9.05
N SER A 200 10.33 -0.59 -9.45
CA SER A 200 9.78 -0.70 -10.81
C SER A 200 10.80 -0.19 -11.82
N ASP A 201 10.94 -0.82 -12.97
CA ASP A 201 11.95 -0.41 -13.95
C ASP A 201 11.58 0.89 -14.67
N TYR A 202 10.28 1.22 -14.76
CA TYR A 202 9.73 2.42 -15.39
C TYR A 202 8.71 3.14 -14.49
N ALA A 203 8.53 4.44 -14.74
CA ALA A 203 7.57 5.30 -14.05
C ALA A 203 6.16 5.16 -14.66
N VAL A 204 5.13 4.95 -13.84
CA VAL A 204 3.72 4.98 -14.27
C VAL A 204 2.87 5.89 -13.39
N LYS A 205 1.75 6.37 -13.93
CA LYS A 205 0.86 7.35 -13.25
C LYS A 205 0.08 6.76 -12.09
N ASP A 206 -0.22 5.47 -12.13
CA ASP A 206 -0.95 4.79 -11.08
C ASP A 206 -0.28 3.45 -10.84
N TYR A 207 0.24 3.27 -9.62
CA TYR A 207 0.82 2.01 -9.16
C TYR A 207 -0.18 1.20 -8.34
N SER A 208 -1.43 1.67 -8.20
CA SER A 208 -2.44 0.99 -7.40
C SER A 208 -2.77 -0.38 -7.99
N GLY A 209 -2.83 -1.39 -7.14
CA GLY A 209 -3.12 -2.77 -7.55
C GLY A 209 -2.58 -3.81 -6.60
N LEU A 210 -2.84 -5.06 -6.95
CA LEU A 210 -2.24 -6.23 -6.30
C LEU A 210 -0.85 -6.50 -6.91
N TYR A 211 0.10 -6.83 -6.06
CA TYR A 211 1.45 -7.23 -6.41
C TYR A 211 1.73 -8.60 -5.80
N ASN A 212 2.06 -9.55 -6.65
CA ASN A 212 2.38 -10.92 -6.29
C ASN A 212 3.91 -11.00 -6.18
N VAL A 213 4.42 -11.09 -4.95
CA VAL A 213 5.84 -11.29 -4.67
C VAL A 213 6.09 -12.79 -4.57
N LYS A 214 6.80 -13.36 -5.54
CA LYS A 214 7.20 -14.78 -5.54
C LYS A 214 8.60 -14.92 -4.98
N LEU A 215 8.77 -15.60 -3.85
CA LEU A 215 10.08 -15.83 -3.22
C LEU A 215 10.40 -17.31 -3.14
N ILE A 216 11.66 -17.66 -3.44
CA ILE A 216 12.17 -19.04 -3.36
C ILE A 216 12.55 -19.34 -1.92
N PRO A 217 11.89 -20.30 -1.25
CA PRO A 217 12.31 -20.78 0.04
C PRO A 217 13.53 -21.70 -0.10
N CYS A 218 14.55 -21.48 0.72
CA CYS A 218 15.73 -22.31 0.76
C CYS A 218 15.89 -22.93 2.14
N THR A 219 15.63 -24.24 2.22
CA THR A 219 15.50 -25.00 3.47
C THR A 219 16.81 -25.67 3.87
N VAL A 220 17.06 -25.80 5.16
CA VAL A 220 18.28 -26.43 5.71
C VAL A 220 17.92 -27.52 6.72
N THR A 221 18.73 -28.58 6.78
CA THR A 221 18.58 -29.66 7.77
C THR A 221 18.91 -29.18 9.17
N GLU A 222 18.26 -29.73 10.21
CA GLU A 222 18.34 -29.25 11.60
C GLU A 222 19.76 -29.14 12.19
N GLU A 223 20.71 -29.90 11.66
CA GLU A 223 22.10 -29.94 12.12
C GLU A 223 22.99 -28.84 11.51
N MET A 224 22.54 -28.21 10.42
CA MET A 224 23.34 -27.26 9.65
C MET A 224 23.45 -25.90 10.35
N GLN A 225 24.66 -25.37 10.52
CA GLN A 225 24.90 -24.04 11.10
C GLN A 225 24.81 -22.93 10.04
N TYR A 226 24.52 -21.70 10.47
CA TYR A 226 24.43 -20.54 9.59
C TYR A 226 25.71 -20.33 8.77
N SER A 227 25.54 -20.04 7.48
CA SER A 227 26.62 -19.77 6.53
C SER A 227 26.22 -18.69 5.52
N TYR A 228 27.21 -17.94 5.02
CA TYR A 228 27.03 -16.93 3.97
C TYR A 228 28.14 -17.07 2.91
N PRO A 229 27.81 -17.36 1.63
CA PRO A 229 26.47 -17.58 1.07
C PRO A 229 25.78 -18.84 1.65
N PRO A 230 24.44 -18.89 1.67
CA PRO A 230 23.70 -19.99 2.28
C PRO A 230 23.88 -21.29 1.49
N GLN A 231 24.24 -22.37 2.17
CA GLN A 231 24.15 -23.73 1.62
C GLN A 231 22.82 -24.35 2.04
N CYS A 232 21.87 -24.45 1.11
CA CYS A 232 20.50 -24.84 1.40
C CYS A 232 19.87 -25.55 0.20
N ASN A 233 18.72 -26.18 0.40
CA ASN A 233 17.96 -26.85 -0.65
C ASN A 233 16.78 -25.95 -1.06
N PRO A 234 16.76 -25.46 -2.32
CA PRO A 234 15.65 -24.64 -2.80
C PRO A 234 14.38 -25.47 -2.93
N ARG A 235 13.24 -24.80 -2.80
CA ARG A 235 11.89 -25.36 -2.94
C ARG A 235 11.09 -24.52 -3.94
N ASP A 236 9.88 -24.96 -4.26
CA ASP A 236 9.03 -24.22 -5.18
C ASP A 236 8.70 -22.82 -4.64
N PRO A 237 8.65 -21.78 -5.50
CA PRO A 237 8.41 -20.41 -5.07
C PRO A 237 7.07 -20.23 -4.35
N VAL A 238 7.09 -19.44 -3.28
CA VAL A 238 5.90 -19.09 -2.49
C VAL A 238 5.45 -17.68 -2.84
N ASP A 239 4.15 -17.51 -2.97
CA ASP A 239 3.52 -16.24 -3.38
C ASP A 239 3.05 -15.44 -2.15
N PHE A 240 3.33 -14.14 -2.17
CA PHE A 240 2.84 -13.17 -1.20
C PHE A 240 2.08 -12.06 -1.90
N ASP A 241 0.87 -11.78 -1.41
CA ASP A 241 0.01 -10.73 -1.93
C ASP A 241 0.25 -9.42 -1.21
N LEU A 242 0.80 -8.45 -1.95
CA LEU A 242 1.01 -7.09 -1.49
C LEU A 242 0.04 -6.13 -2.19
N HIS A 243 -0.86 -5.53 -1.43
CA HIS A 243 -1.77 -4.52 -1.94
C HIS A 243 -1.10 -3.16 -1.88
N VAL A 244 -0.85 -2.56 -3.05
CA VAL A 244 -0.31 -1.20 -3.16
C VAL A 244 -1.46 -0.27 -3.56
N ARG A 245 -1.58 0.85 -2.87
CA ARG A 245 -2.50 1.94 -3.22
C ARG A 245 -1.70 3.22 -3.32
N PHE A 246 -1.12 3.44 -4.50
CA PHE A 246 -0.28 4.59 -4.81
C PHE A 246 -0.72 5.16 -6.16
N GLN A 247 -1.52 6.22 -6.12
CA GLN A 247 -1.77 7.05 -7.30
C GLN A 247 -0.69 8.12 -7.31
N GLN A 248 -0.08 8.43 -8.47
CA GLN A 248 0.65 9.69 -8.60
C GLN A 248 -0.38 10.81 -8.52
N VAL A 249 -0.66 11.25 -7.30
CA VAL A 249 -1.12 12.60 -7.05
C VAL A 249 0.04 13.49 -7.48
N SER A 250 -0.23 14.40 -8.41
CA SER A 250 0.75 15.39 -8.83
C SER A 250 1.06 16.33 -7.66
N ASP A 251 1.98 15.95 -6.77
CA ASP A 251 2.60 16.84 -5.78
C ASP A 251 3.93 16.24 -5.27
N PRO A 252 5.06 16.96 -5.37
CA PRO A 252 6.24 16.63 -4.58
C PRO A 252 6.07 17.14 -3.14
N VAL A 253 6.34 16.26 -2.16
CA VAL A 253 6.48 16.62 -0.74
C VAL A 253 7.86 17.24 -0.54
N PRO A 254 7.97 18.51 -0.07
CA PRO A 254 9.27 19.12 0.21
C PRO A 254 9.94 18.52 1.47
N THR A 255 11.26 18.63 1.44
CA THR A 255 12.32 18.34 2.41
C THR A 255 11.96 18.44 3.91
N GLU A 256 12.48 17.49 4.68
CA GLU A 256 12.09 17.17 6.07
C GLU A 256 12.40 18.23 7.15
N TYR A 257 11.55 18.17 8.18
CA TYR A 257 11.59 18.79 9.52
C TYR A 257 11.19 20.28 9.66
N SER A 258 9.89 20.52 9.49
CA SER A 258 9.15 21.52 10.27
C SER A 258 7.73 21.00 10.48
N LEU A 259 7.21 21.03 11.71
CA LEU A 259 5.84 20.67 12.12
C LEU A 259 4.85 20.60 10.93
N ASN A 260 4.33 19.40 10.63
CA ASN A 260 3.44 19.19 9.48
C ASN A 260 2.21 20.10 9.64
N THR A 261 1.98 20.95 8.64
CA THR A 261 0.82 21.84 8.58
C THR A 261 0.16 21.66 7.23
N HIS A 262 -1.16 21.74 7.22
CA HIS A 262 -2.00 21.52 6.06
C HIS A 262 -2.83 22.76 5.76
N LEU A 263 -2.88 23.11 4.48
CA LEU A 263 -3.79 24.14 3.95
C LEU A 263 -5.05 23.48 3.41
N HIS A 264 -6.18 23.72 4.08
CA HIS A 264 -7.50 23.31 3.63
C HIS A 264 -8.22 24.47 2.96
N LEU A 265 -8.85 24.21 1.82
CA LEU A 265 -9.72 25.16 1.11
C LEU A 265 -11.15 24.64 1.18
N MET A 266 -12.07 25.51 1.61
CA MET A 266 -13.45 25.12 1.94
C MET A 266 -14.44 26.14 1.42
N ARG A 267 -15.64 25.67 1.05
CA ARG A 267 -16.76 26.54 0.67
C ARG A 267 -17.71 26.84 1.84
N LYS A 268 -17.86 25.91 2.79
CA LYS A 268 -18.80 26.06 3.91
C LYS A 268 -18.13 26.80 5.08
N ARG A 269 -18.70 27.94 5.46
CA ARG A 269 -18.24 28.75 6.60
C ARG A 269 -18.25 27.98 7.93
N ASP A 270 -19.30 27.21 8.20
CA ASP A 270 -19.40 26.45 9.46
C ASP A 270 -18.28 25.42 9.61
N LEU A 271 -17.85 24.82 8.49
CA LEU A 271 -16.73 23.89 8.48
C LEU A 271 -15.40 24.63 8.72
N TRP A 272 -15.21 25.79 8.10
CA TRP A 272 -14.04 26.66 8.33
C TRP A 272 -13.89 27.06 9.80
N LEU A 273 -14.99 27.34 10.49
CA LEU A 273 -15.01 27.74 11.90
C LEU A 273 -14.94 26.56 12.90
N SER A 274 -15.22 25.33 12.45
CA SER A 274 -15.23 24.13 13.30
C SER A 274 -13.84 23.81 13.88
N ASN A 275 -13.72 22.96 14.90
CA ASN A 275 -12.41 22.57 15.45
C ASN A 275 -11.74 21.38 14.73
N GLY A 276 -12.30 20.92 13.60
CA GLY A 276 -11.75 19.79 12.86
C GLY A 276 -11.92 18.41 13.52
N SER A 277 -12.60 18.31 14.67
CA SER A 277 -12.75 17.06 15.44
C SER A 277 -13.48 15.93 14.70
N MET A 278 -14.35 16.27 13.74
CA MET A 278 -15.02 15.31 12.87
C MET A 278 -14.23 14.98 11.60
N GLY A 279 -12.99 15.47 11.51
CA GLY A 279 -12.23 15.52 10.27
C GLY A 279 -12.76 16.63 9.36
N PHE A 280 -11.84 17.38 8.75
CA PHE A 280 -12.14 18.09 7.53
C PHE A 280 -12.17 17.00 6.46
N GLY A 281 -13.35 16.37 6.26
CA GLY A 281 -13.49 15.19 5.40
C GLY A 281 -12.88 15.37 4.01
N GLU A 282 -12.84 14.30 3.20
CA GLU A 282 -12.41 14.29 1.78
C GLU A 282 -13.14 15.30 0.86
N ASP A 283 -13.94 16.23 1.43
CA ASP A 283 -14.47 17.46 0.85
C ASP A 283 -13.41 18.58 0.66
N SER A 284 -12.10 18.27 0.68
CA SER A 284 -11.07 19.18 0.14
C SER A 284 -11.21 19.39 -1.37
N ASP A 285 -12.02 18.56 -2.04
CA ASP A 285 -12.49 18.73 -3.42
C ASP A 285 -13.69 19.68 -3.52
N ALA A 286 -13.75 20.70 -2.67
CA ALA A 286 -14.76 21.75 -2.78
C ALA A 286 -14.62 22.47 -4.13
N SER A 287 -15.57 22.23 -5.03
CA SER A 287 -15.66 22.96 -6.29
C SER A 287 -16.37 24.29 -6.09
N PHE A 288 -15.71 25.38 -6.46
CA PHE A 288 -16.19 26.75 -6.30
C PHE A 288 -16.85 27.24 -7.59
N VAL A 289 -17.93 28.02 -7.45
CA VAL A 289 -18.63 28.68 -8.57
C VAL A 289 -18.48 30.20 -8.45
N PRO A 290 -18.73 30.99 -9.52
CA PRO A 290 -18.59 32.44 -9.44
C PRO A 290 -19.48 33.04 -8.34
N GLY A 291 -18.87 33.76 -7.41
CA GLY A 291 -19.55 34.39 -6.27
C GLY A 291 -19.44 33.60 -4.97
N ASP A 292 -18.87 32.40 -4.98
CA ASP A 292 -18.52 31.71 -3.74
C ASP A 292 -17.39 32.43 -3.02
N THR A 293 -17.45 32.45 -1.69
CA THR A 293 -16.31 32.78 -0.84
C THR A 293 -15.49 31.51 -0.58
N VAL A 294 -14.19 31.61 -0.84
CA VAL A 294 -13.19 30.57 -0.55
C VAL A 294 -12.67 30.82 0.85
N TYR A 295 -12.83 29.84 1.73
CA TYR A 295 -12.29 29.86 3.09
C TYR A 295 -11.04 29.00 3.16
N GLY A 296 -9.91 29.63 3.43
CA GLY A 296 -8.62 28.97 3.61
C GLY A 296 -8.31 28.79 5.10
N ARG A 297 -7.77 27.62 5.46
CA ARG A 297 -7.32 27.33 6.81
C ARG A 297 -6.00 26.61 6.81
N VAL A 298 -5.03 27.16 7.53
CA VAL A 298 -3.75 26.51 7.81
C VAL A 298 -3.81 25.97 9.22
N MET A 299 -3.58 24.68 9.38
CA MET A 299 -3.60 24.01 10.68
C MET A 299 -2.46 23.03 10.80
N MET A 300 -2.00 22.80 12.03
CA MET A 300 -1.02 21.76 12.32
C MET A 300 -1.66 20.37 12.29
N ASP A 301 -0.89 19.37 11.86
CA ASP A 301 -1.30 17.96 11.84
C ASP A 301 -1.67 17.50 13.26
N PRO A 302 -2.91 17.00 13.49
CA PRO A 302 -3.36 16.54 14.81
C PRO A 302 -2.50 15.42 15.41
N SER A 303 -1.86 14.60 14.57
CA SER A 303 -0.96 13.52 15.03
C SER A 303 0.35 14.05 15.62
N GLN A 304 0.68 15.31 15.32
CA GLN A 304 1.84 16.03 15.82
C GLN A 304 1.45 17.13 16.81
N ASP A 305 0.21 17.16 17.30
CA ASP A 305 -0.28 18.20 18.22
C ASP A 305 0.53 18.18 19.53
N LEU A 306 1.48 19.12 19.64
CA LEU A 306 2.31 19.34 20.83
C LEU A 306 1.56 20.11 21.95
N GLY A 307 0.22 20.13 21.90
CA GLY A 307 -0.66 20.85 22.81
C GLY A 307 -0.84 22.34 22.45
N SER A 308 -1.54 23.09 23.30
CA SER A 308 -1.84 24.53 23.12
C SER A 308 -0.63 25.49 23.19
N SER A 309 0.57 24.96 23.03
CA SER A 309 1.84 25.66 23.20
C SER A 309 2.33 26.34 21.92
N PHE A 310 1.75 26.03 20.76
CA PHE A 310 2.13 26.58 19.46
C PHE A 310 0.96 27.30 18.76
N PHE A 311 1.32 28.28 17.93
CA PHE A 311 0.38 29.12 17.19
C PHE A 311 0.85 29.21 15.74
N VAL A 312 -0.07 28.89 14.84
CA VAL A 312 0.09 29.14 13.41
C VAL A 312 -0.43 30.55 13.12
N ASN A 313 0.28 31.31 12.29
CA ASN A 313 -0.15 32.63 11.81
C ASN A 313 0.10 32.73 10.31
N VAL A 314 -0.96 32.96 9.53
CA VAL A 314 -0.84 33.21 8.10
C VAL A 314 -0.26 34.60 7.88
N GLU A 315 0.82 34.69 7.11
CA GLU A 315 1.53 35.93 6.83
C GLU A 315 1.21 36.46 5.43
N LYS A 316 1.21 35.56 4.44
CA LYS A 316 0.98 35.92 3.04
C LYS A 316 0.19 34.84 2.34
N CYS A 317 -0.67 35.23 1.40
CA CYS A 317 -1.32 34.29 0.48
C CYS A 317 -1.30 34.83 -0.94
N PHE A 318 -1.06 33.91 -1.86
CA PHE A 318 -0.92 34.13 -3.28
C PHE A 318 -1.91 33.24 -4.01
N ILE A 319 -2.38 33.72 -5.16
CA ILE A 319 -3.18 32.95 -6.11
C ILE A 319 -2.47 32.98 -7.45
N CYS A 320 -2.24 31.81 -8.06
CA CYS A 320 -1.65 31.76 -9.39
C CYS A 320 -2.24 30.67 -10.29
N THR A 321 -1.99 30.81 -11.59
CA THR A 321 -2.35 29.84 -12.62
C THR A 321 -1.25 29.75 -13.66
N GLY A 322 -0.96 28.53 -14.13
CA GLY A 322 0.09 28.27 -15.11
C GLY A 322 -0.32 28.53 -16.56
N VAL A 323 0.69 28.70 -17.41
CA VAL A 323 0.56 28.66 -18.88
C VAL A 323 0.41 27.21 -19.32
N ASP A 324 -0.49 26.94 -20.28
CA ASP A 324 -0.65 25.63 -20.93
C ASP A 324 -0.70 24.38 -20.02
N GLY A 325 -1.32 24.53 -18.85
CA GLY A 325 -1.47 23.43 -17.89
C GLY A 325 -0.27 23.22 -16.95
N TYR A 326 0.69 24.14 -16.94
CA TYR A 326 1.77 24.15 -15.95
C TYR A 326 1.20 24.18 -14.53
N ILE A 327 1.70 23.27 -13.70
CA ILE A 327 1.39 23.18 -12.28
C ILE A 327 2.54 23.87 -11.52
N PRO A 328 2.28 25.00 -10.82
CA PRO A 328 3.27 25.66 -10.00
C PRO A 328 3.80 24.72 -8.94
N LYS A 329 5.12 24.73 -8.70
CA LYS A 329 5.78 23.92 -7.67
C LYS A 329 6.62 24.82 -6.78
N TYR A 330 6.69 24.49 -5.49
CA TYR A 330 7.56 25.18 -4.55
C TYR A 330 8.73 24.26 -4.19
N ASP A 331 9.83 24.45 -4.90
CA ASP A 331 11.12 23.80 -4.69
C ASP A 331 12.24 24.85 -4.90
N PRO A 332 12.60 25.59 -3.84
CA PRO A 332 13.63 26.62 -3.89
C PRO A 332 15.00 26.12 -4.38
N GLU A 333 15.34 24.84 -4.18
CA GLU A 333 16.63 24.27 -4.61
C GLU A 333 16.71 24.17 -6.14
N ASN A 334 15.56 23.95 -6.78
CA ASN A 334 15.42 23.88 -8.23
C ASN A 334 14.92 25.19 -8.87
N ASN A 335 14.98 26.32 -8.15
CA ASN A 335 14.47 27.63 -8.58
C ASN A 335 12.96 27.65 -8.89
N GLU A 336 12.17 26.77 -8.28
CA GLU A 336 10.72 26.76 -8.39
C GLU A 336 10.11 27.41 -7.14
N TYR A 337 9.46 28.57 -7.28
CA TYR A 337 8.94 29.34 -6.12
C TYR A 337 7.41 29.37 -6.03
N GLY A 338 6.74 28.44 -6.70
CA GLY A 338 5.28 28.35 -6.75
C GLY A 338 4.66 29.69 -7.17
N CYS A 339 3.59 30.10 -6.47
CA CYS A 339 2.98 31.42 -6.69
C CYS A 339 3.73 32.62 -6.05
N VAL A 340 4.86 32.43 -5.35
CA VAL A 340 5.51 33.51 -4.57
C VAL A 340 6.25 34.49 -5.47
N THR A 341 6.87 33.98 -6.54
CA THR A 341 7.66 34.77 -7.48
C THR A 341 7.05 34.64 -8.87
N ASP A 342 7.03 35.76 -9.61
CA ASP A 342 6.65 35.73 -11.03
C ASP A 342 7.61 34.82 -11.81
N SER A 343 7.07 33.99 -12.69
CA SER A 343 7.88 33.15 -13.58
C SER A 343 7.25 33.11 -14.96
N GLU A 344 8.04 32.76 -15.98
CA GLU A 344 7.56 32.64 -17.37
C GLU A 344 6.50 31.55 -17.53
N ASN A 345 6.45 30.59 -16.61
CA ASN A 345 5.50 29.49 -16.60
C ASN A 345 4.15 29.86 -15.95
N LEU A 346 4.06 31.02 -15.28
CA LEU A 346 2.83 31.52 -14.69
C LEU A 346 2.14 32.51 -15.63
N LEU A 347 0.85 32.26 -15.90
CA LEU A 347 0.04 33.18 -16.68
C LEU A 347 -0.45 34.36 -15.82
N TYR A 348 -0.88 34.06 -14.59
CA TYR A 348 -1.23 35.09 -13.61
C TYR A 348 -0.72 34.67 -12.24
N ALA A 349 -0.21 35.64 -11.48
CA ALA A 349 0.15 35.51 -10.08
C ALA A 349 -0.30 36.77 -9.33
N PHE A 350 -1.05 36.58 -8.26
CA PHE A 350 -1.59 37.65 -7.44
C PHE A 350 -1.23 37.39 -5.99
N LYS A 351 -0.55 38.35 -5.35
CA LYS A 351 -0.46 38.37 -3.90
C LYS A 351 -1.74 39.00 -3.35
N ILE A 352 -2.62 38.22 -2.75
CA ILE A 352 -3.92 38.71 -2.26
C ILE A 352 -3.89 39.09 -0.78
N ILE A 353 -2.95 38.54 -0.01
CA ILE A 353 -2.76 38.83 1.40
C ILE A 353 -1.27 39.04 1.66
N ASP A 354 -0.95 40.12 2.37
CA ASP A 354 0.40 40.38 2.90
C ASP A 354 0.28 41.17 4.22
N LYS A 355 0.40 40.46 5.34
CA LYS A 355 0.35 41.03 6.69
C LYS A 355 1.43 42.08 6.95
N GLY A 356 2.61 41.92 6.36
CA GLY A 356 3.74 42.83 6.54
C GLY A 356 3.69 44.05 5.62
N ALA A 357 3.05 43.93 4.46
CA ALA A 357 2.91 44.99 3.48
C ALA A 357 1.52 44.99 2.79
N PRO A 358 0.44 45.40 3.48
CA PRO A 358 -0.93 45.35 2.94
C PRO A 358 -1.14 46.17 1.67
N ARG A 359 -0.30 47.17 1.40
CA ARG A 359 -0.36 47.98 0.16
C ARG A 359 0.21 47.30 -1.08
N SER A 360 0.84 46.14 -0.92
CA SER A 360 1.48 45.39 -2.01
C SER A 360 0.60 44.26 -2.56
N VAL A 361 -0.64 44.16 -2.09
CA VAL A 361 -1.58 43.12 -2.52
C VAL A 361 -2.39 43.56 -3.73
N ALA A 362 -2.75 42.61 -4.58
CA ALA A 362 -3.74 42.80 -5.62
C ALA A 362 -5.13 42.74 -5.00
N THR A 363 -5.86 43.86 -5.05
CA THR A 363 -7.21 43.97 -4.48
C THR A 363 -8.29 43.50 -5.44
N GLU A 364 -8.03 43.54 -6.75
CA GLU A 364 -8.96 43.20 -7.80
C GLU A 364 -8.26 42.61 -9.03
N PHE A 365 -9.02 41.88 -9.84
CA PHE A 365 -8.62 41.45 -11.17
C PHE A 365 -9.74 41.75 -12.17
N ARG A 366 -9.42 42.53 -13.20
CA ARG A 366 -10.38 43.04 -14.20
C ARG A 366 -11.62 43.72 -13.56
N ASN A 367 -11.38 44.60 -12.59
CA ASN A 367 -12.40 45.34 -11.84
C ASN A 367 -13.34 44.46 -10.99
N ILE A 368 -12.96 43.21 -10.72
CA ILE A 368 -13.68 42.34 -9.78
C ILE A 368 -12.80 42.15 -8.56
N PRO A 369 -13.26 42.53 -7.35
CA PRO A 369 -12.44 42.47 -6.14
C PRO A 369 -12.24 41.04 -5.65
N PHE A 370 -11.09 40.76 -5.05
CA PHE A 370 -10.83 39.51 -4.33
C PHE A 370 -11.42 39.52 -2.92
N ASN A 371 -11.68 40.68 -2.31
CA ASN A 371 -12.17 40.82 -0.93
C ASN A 371 -11.41 39.92 0.07
N ALA A 372 -10.10 39.80 -0.11
CA ALA A 372 -9.27 38.90 0.66
C ALA A 372 -9.01 39.45 2.07
N LEU A 373 -9.26 38.64 3.10
CA LEU A 373 -9.11 39.01 4.51
C LEU A 373 -8.51 37.86 5.31
N LEU A 374 -7.58 38.18 6.22
CA LEU A 374 -7.14 37.25 7.26
C LEU A 374 -8.24 37.12 8.31
N ALA A 375 -8.38 35.94 8.93
CA ALA A 375 -9.38 35.70 9.98
C ALA A 375 -9.28 36.73 11.13
N ARG A 376 -8.06 37.15 11.47
CA ARG A 376 -7.80 38.16 12.52
C ARG A 376 -8.26 39.58 12.15
N ASP A 377 -8.38 39.84 10.85
CA ASP A 377 -8.77 41.13 10.29
C ASP A 377 -10.28 41.11 9.92
N ASP A 378 -10.96 39.97 10.12
CA ASP A 378 -12.40 39.81 9.92
C ASP A 378 -13.18 40.29 11.16
N THR A 379 -14.18 41.15 10.92
CA THR A 379 -14.99 41.77 11.99
C THR A 379 -16.18 40.93 12.42
N GLU A 380 -16.45 39.80 11.75
CA GLU A 380 -17.56 38.90 12.07
C GLU A 380 -17.32 38.18 13.41
N LYS A 381 -18.29 38.29 14.33
CA LYS A 381 -18.15 37.78 15.71
C LYS A 381 -17.89 36.28 15.79
N GLU A 382 -18.45 35.50 14.86
CA GLU A 382 -18.29 34.05 14.87
C GLU A 382 -16.85 33.61 14.50
N VAL A 383 -16.08 34.47 13.81
CA VAL A 383 -14.67 34.23 13.47
C VAL A 383 -13.78 34.23 14.71
N GLU A 384 -14.20 34.88 15.80
CA GLU A 384 -13.50 34.80 17.08
C GLU A 384 -13.32 33.35 17.56
N SER A 385 -14.23 32.45 17.20
CA SER A 385 -14.13 31.03 17.55
C SER A 385 -12.93 30.36 16.88
N LEU A 386 -12.59 30.76 15.65
CA LEU A 386 -11.40 30.29 14.92
C LEU A 386 -10.13 30.89 15.53
N LEU A 387 -10.13 32.18 15.86
CA LEU A 387 -8.97 32.87 16.47
C LEU A 387 -8.59 32.32 17.85
N LYS A 388 -9.54 31.73 18.56
CA LYS A 388 -9.31 31.08 19.86
C LYS A 388 -8.78 29.65 19.73
N GLN A 389 -8.79 29.05 18.54
CA GLN A 389 -8.31 27.69 18.33
C GLN A 389 -6.77 27.68 18.24
N PRO A 390 -6.08 27.00 19.17
CA PRO A 390 -4.63 26.85 19.07
C PRO A 390 -4.28 26.06 17.80
N ASN A 391 -3.04 26.21 17.32
CA ASN A 391 -2.51 25.45 16.18
C ASN A 391 -3.21 25.68 14.81
N SER A 392 -4.03 26.72 14.65
CA SER A 392 -4.63 27.05 13.35
C SER A 392 -4.88 28.55 13.14
N ASP A 393 -4.83 28.98 11.88
CA ASP A 393 -5.23 30.31 11.44
C ASP A 393 -5.88 30.22 10.05
N GLY A 394 -6.55 31.28 9.60
CA GLY A 394 -7.33 31.24 8.38
C GLY A 394 -7.43 32.57 7.65
N PHE A 395 -8.03 32.50 6.49
CA PHE A 395 -8.31 33.63 5.62
C PHE A 395 -9.51 33.31 4.73
N ARG A 396 -10.03 34.33 4.06
CA ARG A 396 -11.05 34.17 3.03
C ARG A 396 -10.83 35.11 1.87
N PHE A 397 -11.37 34.77 0.71
CA PHE A 397 -11.43 35.64 -0.47
C PHE A 397 -12.54 35.19 -1.42
N ASP A 398 -12.95 36.05 -2.35
CA ASP A 398 -14.00 35.77 -3.33
C ASP A 398 -13.45 35.08 -4.58
N SER A 399 -14.14 34.04 -5.03
CA SER A 399 -13.75 33.26 -6.22
C SER A 399 -14.08 33.95 -7.55
N ALA A 400 -14.97 34.94 -7.57
CA ALA A 400 -15.48 35.57 -8.79
C ALA A 400 -14.39 36.10 -9.75
N PRO A 401 -13.28 36.72 -9.29
CA PRO A 401 -12.20 37.17 -10.18
C PRO A 401 -11.55 36.00 -10.94
N LEU A 402 -11.50 34.79 -10.39
CA LEU A 402 -10.84 33.63 -11.00
C LEU A 402 -11.58 33.12 -12.25
N PHE A 403 -12.83 33.54 -12.46
CA PHE A 403 -13.65 33.20 -13.62
C PHE A 403 -13.49 34.18 -14.79
N GLN A 404 -12.60 35.16 -14.65
CA GLN A 404 -12.25 36.14 -15.70
C GLN A 404 -11.22 35.61 -16.70
N VAL A 405 -10.85 34.32 -16.62
CA VAL A 405 -9.95 33.65 -17.55
C VAL A 405 -10.68 32.57 -18.35
N SER A 406 -10.05 32.06 -19.41
CA SER A 406 -10.59 30.95 -20.22
C SER A 406 -10.89 29.72 -19.34
N TYR A 407 -11.92 28.95 -19.74
CA TYR A 407 -12.32 27.73 -19.04
C TYR A 407 -11.17 26.70 -19.01
N GLY A 408 -11.17 25.84 -17.99
CA GLY A 408 -10.21 24.73 -17.89
C GLY A 408 -8.84 25.07 -17.28
N ARG A 409 -8.62 26.32 -16.85
CA ARG A 409 -7.39 26.69 -16.15
C ARG A 409 -7.39 26.21 -14.70
N GLN A 410 -6.25 25.71 -14.25
CA GLN A 410 -6.04 25.30 -12.87
C GLN A 410 -5.50 26.48 -12.06
N TRP A 411 -6.15 26.74 -10.92
CA TRP A 411 -5.73 27.77 -9.98
C TRP A 411 -5.14 27.14 -8.73
N PHE A 412 -4.20 27.82 -8.10
CA PHE A 412 -3.52 27.37 -6.89
C PHE A 412 -3.50 28.50 -5.88
N VAL A 413 -3.73 28.16 -4.62
CA VAL A 413 -3.56 29.06 -3.48
C VAL A 413 -2.29 28.64 -2.76
N HIS A 414 -1.37 29.57 -2.58
CA HIS A 414 -0.09 29.34 -1.92
C HIS A 414 0.05 30.31 -0.76
N CYS A 415 0.18 29.80 0.47
CA CYS A 415 0.27 30.62 1.66
C CYS A 415 1.56 30.36 2.44
N ILE A 416 2.16 31.46 2.89
CA ILE A 416 3.30 31.47 3.81
C ILE A 416 2.77 31.79 5.20
N TYR A 417 3.18 30.99 6.18
CA TYR A 417 2.76 31.12 7.57
C TYR A 417 3.97 31.01 8.52
N THR A 418 3.74 31.33 9.79
CA THR A 418 4.72 31.09 10.85
C THR A 418 4.13 30.22 11.95
N VAL A 419 4.92 29.30 12.47
CA VAL A 419 4.61 28.47 13.64
C VAL A 419 5.49 28.94 14.80
N ARG A 420 4.87 29.36 15.90
CA ARG A 420 5.57 29.95 17.04
C ARG A 420 5.06 29.43 18.36
N SER A 421 5.93 29.31 19.36
CA SER A 421 5.50 29.00 20.72
C SER A 421 4.73 30.17 21.36
N LYS A 422 3.87 29.87 22.32
CA LYS A 422 3.00 30.82 23.06
C LYS A 422 3.75 32.06 23.59
N GLU A 423 4.99 31.87 24.04
CA GLU A 423 5.84 32.94 24.59
C GLU A 423 6.33 33.94 23.51
N ASN A 424 6.32 33.54 22.23
CA ASN A 424 6.80 34.32 21.10
C ASN A 424 5.71 34.66 20.05
N ALA A 425 4.47 34.22 20.26
CA ALA A 425 3.36 34.42 19.33
C ALA A 425 2.98 35.91 19.13
N ALA A 426 3.17 36.76 20.15
CA ALA A 426 2.84 38.18 20.10
C ALA A 426 3.93 39.08 19.47
N ARG A 427 5.14 38.57 19.22
CA ARG A 427 6.27 39.36 18.71
C ARG A 427 6.32 39.33 17.19
N GLY A 428 5.50 40.14 16.51
CA GLY A 428 5.60 40.32 15.07
C GLY A 428 7.04 40.59 14.59
N ILE A 429 7.36 40.18 13.36
CA ILE A 429 8.67 40.42 12.73
C ILE A 429 8.85 41.95 12.58
N GLY A 430 9.70 42.54 13.43
CA GLY A 430 10.42 43.78 13.16
C GLY A 430 9.63 45.09 13.25
N LYS A 431 9.72 45.77 14.40
CA LYS A 431 9.73 47.24 14.44
C LYS A 431 10.91 47.73 13.59
N ARG A 432 10.64 48.71 12.72
CA ARG A 432 11.67 49.41 11.93
C ARG A 432 12.65 50.09 12.89
N SER A 433 13.94 49.73 12.84
CA SER A 433 14.99 50.67 13.20
C SER A 433 15.12 51.66 12.06
N VAL A 434 14.61 52.88 12.27
CA VAL A 434 14.96 54.03 11.44
C VAL A 434 16.40 54.37 11.78
N SER A 435 17.33 54.10 10.86
CA SER A 435 18.62 54.76 10.82
C SER A 435 18.63 55.61 9.56
N ASP A 436 18.61 56.93 9.77
CA ASP A 436 18.96 57.92 8.76
C ASP A 436 20.27 57.53 8.10
N GLN A 437 20.27 57.39 6.77
CA GLN A 437 21.44 57.69 5.96
C GLN A 437 21.05 57.95 4.51
N GLU A 438 21.61 59.04 4.01
CA GLU A 438 21.30 59.73 2.78
C GLU A 438 21.69 58.96 1.51
N LEU A 439 20.97 59.32 0.43
CA LEU A 439 21.38 59.37 -0.97
C LEU A 439 22.40 58.32 -1.50
N SER A 440 21.90 57.25 -2.12
CA SER A 440 22.55 56.67 -3.31
C SER A 440 21.53 55.92 -4.17
N THR A 441 21.41 56.38 -5.40
CA THR A 441 20.57 55.85 -6.48
C THR A 441 21.14 54.54 -7.05
N ARG A 442 20.23 53.63 -7.46
CA ARG A 442 20.44 52.33 -8.16
C ARG A 442 20.86 51.13 -7.28
N SER A 443 19.89 50.53 -6.59
CA SER A 443 19.65 49.07 -6.55
C SER A 443 18.52 48.79 -5.55
N LYS A 444 17.25 48.75 -6.01
CA LYS A 444 16.08 48.55 -5.12
C LYS A 444 15.15 47.41 -5.55
N ARG A 445 15.55 46.53 -6.48
CA ARG A 445 14.74 45.36 -6.86
C ARG A 445 15.19 44.02 -6.25
N SER A 446 16.43 43.87 -5.80
CA SER A 446 16.93 42.59 -5.26
C SER A 446 16.66 42.40 -3.75
N SER A 447 16.52 43.46 -2.96
CA SER A 447 16.47 43.35 -1.48
C SER A 447 15.09 43.00 -0.89
N VAL A 448 14.03 42.99 -1.70
CA VAL A 448 12.67 42.61 -1.26
C VAL A 448 12.44 41.11 -1.45
N ILE A 449 13.02 40.54 -2.51
CA ILE A 449 12.94 39.12 -2.85
C ILE A 449 13.63 38.28 -1.78
N SER A 450 14.80 38.70 -1.29
CA SER A 450 15.62 37.90 -0.37
C SER A 450 15.01 37.61 1.01
N LYS A 451 13.97 38.35 1.47
CA LYS A 451 13.33 38.11 2.79
C LYS A 451 12.16 37.13 2.75
N ASP A 452 11.62 36.89 1.55
CA ASP A 452 10.48 35.99 1.34
C ASP A 452 10.91 34.57 0.97
N LEU A 453 12.19 34.36 0.63
CA LEU A 453 12.76 33.05 0.33
C LEU A 453 13.30 32.29 1.56
N ASP A 454 13.37 32.90 2.75
CA ASP A 454 13.78 32.24 4.00
C ASP A 454 12.66 31.36 4.59
N ILE A 455 12.08 30.46 3.78
CA ILE A 455 11.10 29.45 4.23
C ILE A 455 11.88 28.26 4.82
N GLY A 456 11.42 27.73 5.96
CA GLY A 456 12.16 26.75 6.77
C GLY A 456 13.03 27.38 7.88
N VAL A 457 13.23 28.69 7.88
CA VAL A 457 14.02 29.42 8.90
C VAL A 457 13.10 30.22 9.83
N ASN A 458 13.42 30.26 11.13
CA ASN A 458 12.66 31.01 12.15
C ASN A 458 11.17 30.63 12.27
N GLY A 459 10.84 29.35 12.02
CA GLY A 459 9.48 28.83 12.12
C GLY A 459 8.55 29.28 10.98
N LYS A 460 9.09 29.77 9.85
CA LYS A 460 8.30 30.02 8.64
C LYS A 460 8.08 28.72 7.87
N GLY A 461 6.83 28.45 7.49
CA GLY A 461 6.46 27.35 6.60
C GLY A 461 5.64 27.85 5.42
N THR A 462 5.39 26.97 4.46
CA THR A 462 4.55 27.26 3.31
C THR A 462 3.69 26.06 2.92
N ASN A 463 2.49 26.31 2.42
CA ASN A 463 1.61 25.29 1.86
C ASN A 463 0.96 25.83 0.59
N MET A 464 0.81 24.95 -0.39
CA MET A 464 0.10 25.25 -1.62
C MET A 464 -0.98 24.20 -1.84
N ASN A 465 -2.16 24.63 -2.29
CA ASN A 465 -3.25 23.72 -2.59
C ASN A 465 -3.99 24.17 -3.86
N ARG A 466 -4.48 23.21 -4.62
CA ARG A 466 -5.23 23.46 -5.85
C ARG A 466 -6.63 23.94 -5.51
N LEU A 467 -7.10 24.92 -6.28
CA LEU A 467 -8.45 25.43 -6.21
C LEU A 467 -9.28 24.87 -7.39
N VAL A 468 -10.32 24.12 -7.06
CA VAL A 468 -11.21 23.48 -8.04
C VAL A 468 -12.34 24.44 -8.40
N LEU A 469 -12.46 24.82 -9.68
CA LEU A 469 -13.51 25.72 -10.18
C LEU A 469 -14.53 24.95 -11.03
N ASP A 470 -15.82 25.16 -10.78
CA ASP A 470 -16.93 24.67 -11.61
C ASP A 470 -17.43 25.77 -12.55
N TYR A 471 -17.21 25.56 -13.85
CA TYR A 471 -17.67 26.43 -14.92
C TYR A 471 -19.07 26.06 -15.46
N GLY A 472 -19.65 24.95 -15.00
CA GLY A 472 -20.90 24.36 -15.48
C GLY A 472 -22.17 25.18 -15.23
N ILE A 473 -22.11 26.24 -14.41
CA ILE A 473 -23.26 27.12 -14.14
C ILE A 473 -23.41 28.23 -15.19
N LYS A 474 -22.33 28.67 -15.87
CA LYS A 474 -22.42 29.69 -16.94
C LYS A 474 -23.37 29.25 -18.07
N THR A 475 -23.45 27.96 -18.37
CA THR A 475 -24.35 27.42 -19.40
C THR A 475 -25.84 27.43 -19.00
N LYS A 476 -26.19 27.41 -17.70
CA LYS A 476 -27.59 27.51 -17.26
C LYS A 476 -28.10 28.94 -17.19
N VAL A 477 -27.25 29.90 -16.80
CA VAL A 477 -27.64 31.31 -16.72
C VAL A 477 -27.81 31.92 -18.12
N ILE A 478 -26.88 31.64 -19.05
CA ILE A 478 -26.97 32.14 -20.44
C ILE A 478 -28.19 31.54 -21.18
N LYS A 479 -28.53 30.26 -20.93
CA LYS A 479 -29.73 29.63 -21.52
C LYS A 479 -31.04 30.19 -20.95
N LYS A 480 -31.09 30.63 -19.69
CA LYS A 480 -32.30 31.26 -19.12
C LYS A 480 -32.54 32.66 -19.68
N SER A 481 -31.49 33.44 -19.94
CA SER A 481 -31.60 34.78 -20.55
C SER A 481 -32.08 34.73 -22.00
N ALA A 482 -31.63 33.74 -22.78
CA ALA A 482 -32.00 33.61 -24.20
C ALA A 482 -33.42 33.07 -24.45
N VAL A 483 -34.08 32.52 -23.43
CA VAL A 483 -35.44 31.95 -23.56
C VAL A 483 -36.54 32.96 -23.17
N LEU A 484 -36.20 34.06 -22.48
CA LEU A 484 -37.21 35.03 -21.99
C LEU A 484 -37.49 36.22 -22.94
N GLU A 485 -36.89 36.26 -24.13
CA GLU A 485 -37.06 37.38 -25.09
C GLU A 485 -37.80 37.02 -26.40
N ARG A 486 -38.60 35.95 -26.42
CA ARG A 486 -39.58 35.75 -27.51
C ARG A 486 -41.00 35.92 -27.00
N ARG A 487 -41.49 37.16 -27.03
CA ARG A 487 -42.93 37.44 -27.14
C ARG A 487 -43.41 37.00 -28.53
N PRO A 488 -44.49 36.24 -28.66
CA PRO A 488 -45.30 36.24 -29.86
C PRO A 488 -46.43 37.27 -29.68
N ASP A 489 -46.45 38.25 -30.57
CA ASP A 489 -47.58 39.14 -30.77
C ASP A 489 -48.82 38.38 -31.26
N VAL A 490 -49.95 38.97 -30.91
CA VAL A 490 -51.33 38.59 -31.16
C VAL A 490 -51.71 38.69 -32.65
N LEU A 491 -52.52 37.75 -33.12
CA LEU A 491 -53.76 37.85 -33.94
C LEU A 491 -53.96 36.46 -34.60
N GLU A 492 -55.13 35.89 -34.87
CA GLU A 492 -56.56 36.05 -34.55
C GLU A 492 -57.29 35.05 -35.52
N THR A 493 -58.51 34.62 -35.19
CA THR A 493 -59.55 34.07 -36.09
C THR A 493 -59.68 32.54 -36.32
N ASN A 494 -60.75 32.01 -35.68
CA ASN A 494 -61.90 31.31 -36.28
C ASN A 494 -61.75 29.94 -37.00
N LYS A 495 -62.34 28.88 -36.44
CA LYS A 495 -63.66 28.30 -36.83
C LYS A 495 -63.91 26.90 -36.23
N ASN A 496 -65.09 26.75 -35.63
CA ASN A 496 -65.97 25.59 -35.47
C ASN A 496 -65.48 24.19 -35.91
N ALA A 497 -65.49 23.24 -34.98
CA ALA A 497 -66.29 21.99 -35.01
C ALA A 497 -66.12 21.25 -33.68
#